data_AF-A0AAJ4D3Q4-F1
#
_entry.id   AF-A0AAJ4D3Q4-F1
#
_cell.length_a   1.000
_cell.length_b   1.000
_cell.length_c   1.000
_cell.angle_alpha   90.00
_cell.angle_beta   90.00
_cell.angle_gamma   90.00
#
_symmetry.space_group_name_H-M   'P 1'
#
loop_
_entity.id
_entity.type
_entity.pdbx_description
1 polymer ?
#
loop_
_entity_poly.entity_id
_entity_poly.type
_entity_poly.pdbx_seq_one_letter_code
_entity_poly.pdbx_strand_id
1 'polypeptide(L)'
;MTVLGKISSRFSIDAQEAPANKEEIKSLVEFSPINVPPDYLDIVSEATEVEINVAGEKHIRIWSPAGCVEMNESYEIQDYIPDSLAVGDDEGGNALIFFEGKDGFGLYIVGFGDLDAEEAVKVAPSLNDLLIYDTGIEKILEG
;
A
#
# COMPACT_ATOMS: atom_id res chain seq x y z
N MET A 1 -11.90 2.52 18.02
CA MET A 1 -12.02 3.18 16.70
C MET A 1 -11.06 2.49 15.77
N THR A 2 -11.59 2.06 14.63
CA THR A 2 -10.91 1.41 13.51
C THR A 2 -9.92 2.36 12.81
N VAL A 3 -8.96 1.84 12.05
CA VAL A 3 -8.05 2.64 11.21
C VAL A 3 -8.84 3.37 10.13
N LEU A 4 -9.71 2.65 9.41
CA LEU A 4 -10.56 3.23 8.36
C LEU A 4 -11.54 4.29 8.91
N GLY A 5 -11.89 4.21 10.20
CA GLY A 5 -12.72 5.20 10.88
C GLY A 5 -11.99 6.47 11.34
N LYS A 6 -10.67 6.56 11.11
CA LYS A 6 -9.81 7.69 11.50
C LYS A 6 -9.18 8.40 10.31
N ILE A 7 -9.43 7.95 9.08
CA ILE A 7 -8.83 8.56 7.89
C ILE A 7 -9.15 10.06 7.85
N SER A 8 -8.18 10.84 7.40
CA SER A 8 -8.34 12.28 7.26
C SER A 8 -9.48 12.61 6.31
N SER A 9 -10.10 13.77 6.50
CA SER A 9 -11.13 14.32 5.59
C SER A 9 -10.62 14.58 4.17
N ARG A 10 -9.31 14.48 3.93
CA ARG A 10 -8.70 14.51 2.60
C ARG A 10 -8.93 13.21 1.82
N PHE A 11 -9.38 12.14 2.48
CA PHE A 11 -9.65 10.85 1.89
C PHE A 11 -11.13 10.48 2.01
N SER A 12 -11.67 9.75 1.03
CA SER A 12 -12.92 9.01 1.17
C SER A 12 -12.76 7.58 0.69
N ILE A 13 -13.41 6.64 1.39
CA ILE A 13 -13.49 5.25 0.94
C ILE A 13 -14.66 5.16 -0.03
N ASP A 14 -14.36 4.84 -1.28
CA ASP A 14 -15.35 4.77 -2.35
C ASP A 14 -15.88 3.34 -2.49
N ALA A 15 -15.03 2.33 -2.29
CA ALA A 15 -15.39 0.93 -2.26
C ALA A 15 -14.50 0.14 -1.28
N GLN A 16 -15.03 -1.00 -0.82
CA GLN A 16 -14.30 -1.96 0.01
C GLN A 16 -15.04 -3.30 0.04
N GLU A 17 -14.32 -4.37 0.33
CA GLU A 17 -14.83 -5.73 0.50
C GLU A 17 -14.78 -6.18 1.98
N ALA A 18 -15.17 -7.44 2.23
CA ALA A 18 -15.19 -7.99 3.58
C ALA A 18 -13.77 -8.09 4.16
N PRO A 19 -13.62 -8.02 5.51
CA PRO A 19 -12.31 -8.18 6.14
C PRO A 19 -11.63 -9.50 5.76
N ALA A 20 -10.30 -9.46 5.70
CA ALA A 20 -9.48 -10.64 5.45
C ALA A 20 -9.66 -11.67 6.57
N ASN A 21 -9.66 -12.93 6.19
CA ASN A 21 -9.67 -14.02 7.13
C ASN A 21 -8.25 -14.34 7.64
N LYS A 22 -8.18 -15.15 8.70
CA LYS A 22 -6.89 -15.48 9.34
C LYS A 22 -5.94 -16.27 8.45
N GLU A 23 -6.48 -17.08 7.54
CA GLU A 23 -5.66 -17.90 6.63
C GLU A 23 -5.02 -17.01 5.57
N GLU A 24 -5.77 -16.06 5.00
CA GLU A 24 -5.25 -15.05 4.05
C GLU A 24 -4.13 -14.21 4.65
N ILE A 25 -4.33 -13.68 5.86
CA ILE A 25 -3.30 -12.92 6.59
C ILE A 25 -2.07 -13.78 6.84
N LYS A 26 -2.27 -15.03 7.26
CA LYS A 26 -1.16 -15.95 7.51
C LYS A 26 -0.37 -16.24 6.23
N SER A 27 -1.05 -16.51 5.12
CA SER A 27 -0.41 -16.74 3.82
C SER A 27 0.41 -15.56 3.36
N LEU A 28 -0.09 -14.33 3.52
CA LEU A 28 0.67 -13.13 3.22
C LEU A 28 1.93 -12.99 4.09
N VAL A 29 1.81 -13.23 5.40
CA VAL A 29 2.95 -13.14 6.32
C VAL A 29 4.02 -14.19 6.01
N GLU A 30 3.62 -15.39 5.57
CA GLU A 30 4.54 -16.44 5.13
C GLU A 30 5.19 -16.14 3.77
N PHE A 31 4.47 -15.43 2.88
CA PHE A 31 4.96 -15.00 1.58
C PHE A 31 5.96 -13.83 1.66
N SER A 32 5.69 -12.85 2.50
CA SER A 32 6.41 -11.58 2.49
C SER A 32 7.89 -11.73 2.89
N PRO A 33 8.84 -11.13 2.15
CA PRO A 33 10.26 -11.14 2.53
C PRO A 33 10.58 -10.16 3.67
N ILE A 34 9.65 -9.23 3.98
CA ILE A 34 9.77 -8.27 5.07
C ILE A 34 8.75 -8.55 6.16
N ASN A 35 8.92 -7.92 7.32
CA ASN A 35 7.84 -7.86 8.28
C ASN A 35 6.70 -7.04 7.67
N VAL A 36 5.54 -7.67 7.44
CA VAL A 36 4.35 -7.01 6.90
C VAL A 36 4.00 -5.81 7.79
N PRO A 37 3.81 -4.60 7.22
CA PRO A 37 3.48 -3.40 7.99
C PRO A 37 2.24 -3.62 8.87
N PRO A 38 2.32 -3.33 10.19
CA PRO A 38 1.21 -3.58 11.10
C PRO A 38 -0.06 -2.82 10.74
N ASP A 39 0.07 -1.61 10.20
CA ASP A 39 -1.06 -0.79 9.79
C ASP A 39 -1.73 -1.28 8.50
N TYR A 40 -0.98 -1.90 7.58
CA TYR A 40 -1.57 -2.68 6.50
C TYR A 40 -2.39 -3.86 7.04
N LEU A 41 -1.84 -4.60 8.01
CA LEU A 41 -2.57 -5.72 8.66
C LEU A 41 -3.83 -5.25 9.39
N ASP A 42 -3.78 -4.09 10.05
CA ASP A 42 -4.94 -3.48 10.70
C ASP A 42 -6.02 -3.12 9.66
N ILE A 43 -5.63 -2.54 8.52
CA ILE A 43 -6.57 -2.20 7.43
C ILE A 43 -7.24 -3.45 6.87
N VAL A 44 -6.47 -4.45 6.45
CA VAL A 44 -7.05 -5.67 5.85
C VAL A 44 -7.86 -6.50 6.85
N SER A 45 -7.61 -6.34 8.16
CA SER A 45 -8.44 -6.92 9.23
C SER A 45 -9.78 -6.19 9.42
N GLU A 46 -9.95 -5.00 8.84
CA GLU A 46 -11.18 -4.21 8.87
C GLU A 46 -11.97 -4.30 7.56
N ALA A 47 -11.29 -4.24 6.42
CA ALA A 47 -11.86 -4.41 5.08
C ALA A 47 -10.74 -4.67 4.06
N THR A 48 -11.03 -5.36 2.96
CA THR A 48 -10.07 -5.59 1.87
C THR A 48 -10.46 -4.84 0.60
N GLU A 49 -9.56 -4.81 -0.40
CA GLU A 49 -9.80 -4.13 -1.69
C GLU A 49 -10.33 -2.71 -1.48
N VAL A 50 -9.67 -1.96 -0.61
CA VAL A 50 -10.14 -0.64 -0.17
C VAL A 50 -9.73 0.38 -1.23
N GLU A 51 -10.71 0.89 -1.97
CA GLU A 51 -10.55 1.97 -2.94
C GLU A 51 -10.77 3.30 -2.24
N ILE A 52 -9.76 4.17 -2.33
CA ILE A 52 -9.70 5.43 -1.58
C ILE A 52 -9.52 6.58 -2.58
N ASN A 53 -10.49 7.49 -2.60
CA ASN A 53 -10.33 8.77 -3.26
C ASN A 53 -9.41 9.69 -2.45
N VAL A 54 -8.46 10.31 -3.12
CA VAL A 54 -7.49 11.25 -2.55
C VAL A 54 -7.80 12.65 -3.05
N ALA A 55 -8.31 13.49 -2.15
CA ALA A 55 -8.63 14.90 -2.37
C ALA A 55 -9.56 15.23 -3.56
N GLY A 56 -10.33 14.25 -4.07
CA GLY A 56 -11.19 14.40 -5.23
C GLY A 56 -10.46 14.32 -6.57
N GLU A 57 -9.17 13.99 -6.59
CA GLU A 57 -8.31 14.12 -7.77
C GLU A 57 -7.70 12.78 -8.23
N LYS A 58 -7.30 11.93 -7.29
CA LYS A 58 -6.64 10.64 -7.54
C LYS A 58 -7.33 9.52 -6.76
N HIS A 59 -7.02 8.28 -7.10
CA HIS A 59 -7.44 7.11 -6.33
C HIS A 59 -6.20 6.31 -5.94
N ILE A 60 -6.27 5.67 -4.80
CA ILE A 60 -5.35 4.60 -4.43
C ILE A 60 -6.18 3.41 -3.96
N ARG A 61 -5.65 2.21 -4.17
CA ARG A 61 -6.25 0.97 -3.75
C ARG A 61 -5.31 0.22 -2.82
N ILE A 62 -5.82 -0.23 -1.69
CA ILE A 62 -5.12 -1.15 -0.78
C ILE A 62 -5.65 -2.55 -1.01
N TRP A 63 -4.79 -3.45 -1.47
CA TRP A 63 -5.18 -4.81 -1.86
C TRP A 63 -5.51 -5.69 -0.65
N SER A 64 -6.35 -6.69 -0.88
CA SER A 64 -6.49 -7.84 0.02
C SER A 64 -5.15 -8.58 0.19
N PRO A 65 -4.98 -9.41 1.23
CA PRO A 65 -3.76 -10.22 1.36
C PRO A 65 -3.55 -11.17 0.19
N ALA A 66 -4.63 -11.75 -0.36
CA ALA A 66 -4.55 -12.62 -1.53
C ALA A 66 -4.15 -11.84 -2.79
N GLY A 67 -4.80 -10.69 -3.05
CA GLY A 67 -4.45 -9.80 -4.16
C GLY A 67 -3.02 -9.26 -4.03
N CYS A 68 -2.57 -8.96 -2.82
CA CYS A 68 -1.20 -8.56 -2.54
C CYS A 68 -0.19 -9.63 -2.98
N VAL A 69 -0.40 -10.89 -2.59
CA VAL A 69 0.46 -12.00 -3.04
C VAL A 69 0.43 -12.13 -4.57
N GLU A 70 -0.77 -12.21 -5.17
CA GLU A 70 -0.95 -12.37 -6.62
C GLU A 70 -0.24 -11.27 -7.42
N MET A 71 -0.37 -10.02 -6.98
CA MET A 71 0.19 -8.87 -7.67
C MET A 71 1.71 -8.82 -7.51
N ASN A 72 2.26 -9.14 -6.33
CA ASN A 72 3.71 -9.20 -6.16
C ASN A 72 4.34 -10.30 -7.03
N GLU A 73 3.71 -11.47 -7.13
CA GLU A 73 4.16 -12.55 -8.01
C GLU A 73 4.05 -12.16 -9.49
N SER A 74 2.92 -11.56 -9.89
CA SER A 74 2.66 -11.21 -11.30
C SER A 74 3.59 -10.14 -11.86
N TYR A 75 4.00 -9.19 -11.02
CA TYR A 75 4.94 -8.13 -11.39
C TYR A 75 6.38 -8.45 -11.01
N GLU A 76 6.65 -9.64 -10.46
CA GLU A 76 7.98 -10.08 -10.03
C GLU A 76 8.65 -9.04 -9.11
N ILE A 77 7.86 -8.41 -8.20
CA ILE A 77 8.28 -7.22 -7.44
C ILE A 77 9.61 -7.45 -6.73
N GLN A 78 9.78 -8.62 -6.11
CA GLN A 78 10.98 -8.95 -5.34
C GLN A 78 12.20 -9.27 -6.21
N ASP A 79 12.03 -9.59 -7.50
CA ASP A 79 13.16 -9.77 -8.42
C ASP A 79 13.78 -8.43 -8.81
N TYR A 80 12.96 -7.37 -8.88
CA TYR A 80 13.39 -6.02 -9.19
C TYR A 80 13.78 -5.20 -7.96
N ILE A 81 12.99 -5.28 -6.89
CA ILE A 81 13.19 -4.58 -5.62
C ILE A 81 13.21 -5.64 -4.51
N PRO A 82 14.38 -6.25 -4.20
CA PRO A 82 14.50 -7.23 -3.12
C PRO A 82 14.07 -6.65 -1.77
N ASP A 83 13.68 -7.54 -0.84
CA ASP A 83 13.27 -7.18 0.53
C ASP A 83 12.19 -6.07 0.55
N SER A 84 11.16 -6.26 -0.28
CA SER A 84 10.04 -5.32 -0.43
C SER A 84 8.68 -6.02 -0.43
N LEU A 85 7.61 -5.24 -0.28
CA LEU A 85 6.23 -5.72 -0.44
C LEU A 85 5.36 -4.61 -1.04
N ALA A 86 4.85 -4.82 -2.27
CA ALA A 86 3.79 -3.97 -2.81
C ALA A 86 2.46 -4.32 -2.13
N VAL A 87 1.69 -3.32 -1.69
CA VAL A 87 0.46 -3.52 -0.90
C VAL A 87 -0.77 -2.88 -1.54
N GLY A 88 -0.58 -2.19 -2.65
CA GLY A 88 -1.61 -1.42 -3.33
C GLY A 88 -1.09 -0.78 -4.61
N ASP A 89 -1.95 -0.01 -5.26
CA ASP A 89 -1.62 0.78 -6.44
C ASP A 89 -2.41 2.10 -6.47
N ASP A 90 -2.03 3.00 -7.38
CA ASP A 90 -2.69 4.30 -7.56
C ASP A 90 -3.69 4.33 -8.73
N GLU A 91 -4.01 3.16 -9.31
CA GLU A 91 -4.79 2.97 -10.54
C GLU A 91 -4.25 3.73 -11.78
N GLY A 92 -3.12 4.42 -11.64
CA GLY A 92 -2.42 5.23 -12.64
C GLY A 92 -1.18 4.55 -13.22
N GLY A 93 -0.87 3.34 -12.75
CA GLY A 93 0.26 2.54 -13.21
C GLY A 93 1.44 2.49 -12.23
N ASN A 94 1.24 2.93 -10.99
CA ASN A 94 2.26 2.85 -9.94
C ASN A 94 1.84 1.94 -8.79
N ALA A 95 2.80 1.23 -8.22
CA ALA A 95 2.65 0.43 -7.02
C ALA A 95 2.87 1.27 -5.76
N LEU A 96 2.06 1.04 -4.73
CA LEU A 96 2.34 1.43 -3.35
C LEU A 96 3.15 0.31 -2.69
N ILE A 97 4.41 0.58 -2.34
CA ILE A 97 5.37 -0.44 -1.93
C ILE A 97 6.12 -0.07 -0.65
N PHE A 98 6.33 -1.06 0.22
CA PHE A 98 7.17 -0.93 1.40
C PHE A 98 8.54 -1.57 1.18
N PHE A 99 9.60 -0.81 1.45
CA PHE A 99 10.99 -1.30 1.45
C PHE A 99 11.94 -0.30 2.14
N GLU A 100 13.20 -0.70 2.33
CA GLU A 100 14.30 0.19 2.78
C GLU A 100 14.92 0.94 1.59
N GLY A 101 14.36 2.11 1.25
CA GLY A 101 14.90 2.98 0.21
C GLY A 101 15.95 3.99 0.72
N LYS A 102 16.40 4.89 -0.17
CA LYS A 102 17.42 5.93 0.14
C LYS A 102 17.04 6.86 1.31
N ASP A 103 15.75 7.04 1.54
CA ASP A 103 15.20 7.89 2.61
C ASP A 103 14.74 7.05 3.83
N GLY A 104 15.25 5.81 3.93
CA GLY A 104 14.96 4.82 4.99
C GLY A 104 13.66 4.04 4.78
N PHE A 105 13.38 3.06 5.63
CA PHE A 105 12.13 2.28 5.58
C PHE A 105 10.87 3.16 5.50
N GLY A 106 9.92 2.75 4.67
CA GLY A 106 8.59 3.36 4.62
C GLY A 106 7.79 2.94 3.39
N LEU A 107 6.70 3.65 3.16
CA LEU A 107 5.85 3.57 1.98
C LEU A 107 6.40 4.44 0.86
N TYR A 108 6.52 3.86 -0.32
CA TYR A 108 7.00 4.49 -1.55
C TYR A 108 5.97 4.28 -2.66
N ILE A 109 6.10 5.10 -3.72
CA ILE A 109 5.42 4.91 -4.99
C ILE A 109 6.47 4.66 -6.09
N VAL A 110 6.22 3.67 -6.95
CA VAL A 110 7.10 3.29 -8.06
C VAL A 110 6.29 2.81 -9.25
N GLY A 111 6.70 3.13 -10.47
CA GLY A 111 5.97 2.72 -11.68
C GLY A 111 6.11 1.23 -11.96
N PHE A 112 5.02 0.53 -12.27
CA PHE A 112 5.08 -0.87 -12.72
C PHE A 112 5.90 -1.04 -14.02
N GLY A 113 5.96 0.01 -14.85
CA GLY A 113 6.77 0.02 -16.07
C GLY A 113 8.26 0.23 -15.85
N ASP A 114 8.68 0.61 -14.63
CA ASP A 114 10.06 0.88 -14.26
C ASP A 114 10.27 0.60 -12.76
N LEU A 115 10.21 -0.69 -12.41
CA LEU A 115 10.39 -1.16 -11.03
C LEU A 115 11.88 -1.03 -10.63
N ASP A 116 12.30 0.18 -10.30
CA ASP A 116 13.64 0.49 -9.80
C ASP A 116 13.54 1.18 -8.44
N ALA A 117 14.28 0.63 -7.46
CA ALA A 117 14.36 1.17 -6.11
C ALA A 117 14.93 2.61 -6.07
N GLU A 118 15.77 2.99 -7.04
CA GLU A 118 16.36 4.33 -7.11
C GLU A 118 15.36 5.39 -7.61
N GLU A 119 14.44 4.99 -8.48
CA GLU A 119 13.37 5.82 -9.05
C GLU A 119 12.14 5.92 -8.12
N ALA A 120 12.00 4.98 -7.18
CA ALA A 120 10.92 5.01 -6.19
C ALA A 120 10.95 6.29 -5.33
N VAL A 121 9.77 6.88 -5.13
CA VAL A 121 9.58 8.13 -4.37
C VAL A 121 8.97 7.82 -3.02
N LYS A 122 9.64 8.23 -1.93
CA LYS A 122 9.10 8.06 -0.58
C LYS A 122 7.84 8.91 -0.40
N VAL A 123 6.75 8.26 0.00
CA VAL A 123 5.48 8.90 0.31
C VAL A 123 5.42 9.19 1.81
N ALA A 124 5.47 8.14 2.63
CA ALA A 124 5.28 8.27 4.07
C ALA A 124 6.05 7.18 4.84
N PRO A 125 6.25 7.33 6.16
CA PRO A 125 6.81 6.25 6.97
C PRO A 125 5.86 5.04 7.09
N SER A 126 4.55 5.24 7.00
CA SER A 126 3.51 4.21 7.17
C SER A 126 2.22 4.58 6.44
N LEU A 127 1.29 3.63 6.28
CA LEU A 127 -0.06 3.89 5.77
C LEU A 127 -0.85 4.77 6.75
N ASN A 128 -0.66 4.61 8.06
CA ASN A 128 -1.27 5.50 9.05
C ASN A 128 -0.79 6.94 8.90
N ASP A 129 0.51 7.15 8.65
CA ASP A 129 1.06 8.48 8.40
C ASP A 129 0.43 9.14 7.16
N LEU A 130 0.22 8.38 6.09
CA LEU A 130 -0.48 8.85 4.90
C LEU A 130 -1.96 9.12 5.17
N LEU A 131 -2.71 8.10 5.61
CA LEU A 131 -4.17 8.11 5.62
C LEU A 131 -4.78 8.88 6.79
N ILE A 132 -4.10 8.96 7.93
CA ILE A 132 -4.61 9.62 9.15
C ILE A 132 -3.98 11.00 9.33
N TYR A 133 -2.68 11.13 9.04
CA TYR A 133 -1.92 12.35 9.31
C TYR A 133 -1.58 13.16 8.04
N ASP A 134 -2.12 12.78 6.88
CA ASP A 134 -1.91 13.45 5.58
C ASP A 134 -0.43 13.55 5.16
N THR A 135 0.45 12.71 5.72
CA THR A 135 1.89 12.76 5.45
C THR A 135 2.17 12.28 4.04
N GLY A 136 2.81 13.12 3.22
CA GLY A 136 3.20 12.76 1.86
C GLY A 136 2.05 12.71 0.86
N ILE A 137 0.87 13.24 1.21
CA ILE A 137 -0.28 13.28 0.30
C ILE A 137 0.06 13.99 -1.02
N GLU A 138 0.93 15.00 -0.98
CA GLU A 138 1.41 15.69 -2.18
C GLU A 138 2.13 14.76 -3.15
N LYS A 139 2.81 13.71 -2.65
CA LYS A 139 3.51 12.73 -3.49
C LYS A 139 2.55 11.81 -4.23
N ILE A 140 1.39 11.53 -3.63
CA ILE A 140 0.31 10.81 -4.32
C ILE A 140 -0.35 11.70 -5.39
N LEU A 141 -0.51 12.99 -5.12
CA LEU A 141 -1.14 13.94 -6.06
C LEU A 141 -0.23 14.36 -7.22
N GLU A 142 1.10 14.32 -7.03
CA GLU A 142 2.10 14.68 -8.04
C GLU A 142 2.33 13.59 -9.11
N GLY A 143 2.05 12.32 -8.80
CA GLY A 143 2.21 11.18 -9.73
C GLY A 143 1.02 10.98 -10.65
#